data_AF-A0AAD1M4C4-F1
#
_entry.id   AF-A0AAD1M4C4-F1
#
_cell.length_a   1.000
_cell.length_b   1.000
_cell.length_c   1.000
_cell.angle_alpha   90.00
_cell.angle_beta   90.00
_cell.angle_gamma   90.00
#
_symmetry.space_group_name_H-M   'P 1'
#
loop_
_entity.id
_entity.type
_entity.pdbx_description
1 polymer ?
#
loop_
_entity_poly.entity_id
_entity_poly.type
_entity_poly.pdbx_seq_one_letter_code
_entity_poly.pdbx_strand_id
1 'polypeptide(L)'
;MHLVISDAHAGLKAAVAQQFTGSSWQRCRVHFMRNLHTAVAAKHAPAVTAAVKTIFAHTDPAEVAAQWDRVADTLAPSFPKVAAMLGEAKTDVLAFTAFPRAHWQKIWSNNPIERLNKEIKRRADVVEIFPNPAAFLRLATAVVIEAHDEWQVTRRYLSDVSMDELRAVIETKHAAAALVKQHQIT
;
A
#
# COMPACT_ATOMS: atom_id res chain seq x y z
N MET A 1 -4.09 3.98 -14.86
CA MET A 1 -3.63 3.60 -13.50
C MET A 1 -4.84 3.73 -12.57
N HIS A 2 -5.06 2.80 -11.62
CA HIS A 2 -6.24 2.83 -10.73
C HIS A 2 -5.88 2.97 -9.24
N LEU A 3 -4.67 2.56 -8.86
CA LEU A 3 -4.17 2.63 -7.49
C LEU A 3 -2.69 3.01 -7.51
N VAL A 4 -2.32 3.94 -6.63
CA VAL A 4 -0.91 4.22 -6.30
C VAL A 4 -0.71 3.99 -4.81
N ILE A 5 0.36 3.28 -4.45
CA ILE A 5 0.71 2.99 -3.06
C ILE A 5 2.08 3.60 -2.79
N SER A 6 2.16 4.49 -1.79
CA SER A 6 3.43 5.10 -1.39
C SER A 6 3.44 5.40 0.10
N ASP A 7 4.59 5.82 0.63
CA ASP A 7 4.59 6.50 1.92
C ASP A 7 3.82 7.84 1.83
N ALA A 8 3.40 8.36 2.97
CA ALA A 8 2.63 9.61 3.11
C ALA A 8 3.50 10.86 2.93
N HIS A 9 4.29 10.91 1.86
CA HIS A 9 5.02 12.10 1.46
C HIS A 9 4.10 13.05 0.71
N ALA A 10 3.92 14.28 1.22
CA ALA A 10 2.98 15.25 0.65
C ALA A 10 3.24 15.54 -0.84
N GLY A 11 4.51 15.66 -1.23
CA GLY A 11 4.89 15.85 -2.63
C GLY A 11 4.53 14.66 -3.54
N LEU A 12 4.58 13.42 -3.02
CA LEU A 12 4.18 12.25 -3.80
C LEU A 12 2.66 12.20 -3.96
N LYS A 13 1.91 12.49 -2.88
CA LYS A 13 0.44 12.55 -2.93
C LYS A 13 -0.04 13.60 -3.94
N ALA A 14 0.57 14.79 -3.92
CA ALA A 14 0.28 15.86 -4.87
C ALA A 14 0.62 15.48 -6.32
N ALA A 15 1.81 14.92 -6.56
CA ALA A 15 2.22 14.48 -7.90
C ALA A 15 1.30 13.38 -8.44
N VAL A 16 0.89 12.42 -7.61
CA VAL A 16 -0.05 11.36 -8.00
C VAL A 16 -1.41 11.96 -8.39
N ALA A 17 -1.95 12.87 -7.59
CA ALA A 17 -3.22 13.52 -7.89
C ALA A 17 -3.19 14.31 -9.21
N GLN A 18 -2.06 14.96 -9.50
CA GLN A 18 -1.87 15.74 -10.72
C GLN A 18 -1.69 14.87 -11.97
N GLN A 19 -0.86 13.82 -11.90
CA GLN A 19 -0.46 13.05 -13.07
C GLN A 19 -1.38 11.85 -13.37
N PHE A 20 -2.08 11.33 -12.36
CA PHE A 20 -2.91 10.13 -12.48
C PHE A 20 -4.35 10.40 -12.08
N THR A 21 -5.01 11.35 -12.74
CA THR A 21 -6.41 11.71 -12.51
C THR A 21 -7.31 10.47 -12.50
N GLY A 22 -8.17 10.36 -11.48
CA GLY A 22 -9.07 9.22 -11.29
C GLY A 22 -8.43 7.99 -10.62
N SER A 23 -7.12 8.00 -10.34
CA SER A 23 -6.48 6.97 -9.51
C SER A 23 -6.79 7.18 -8.04
N SER A 24 -6.99 6.09 -7.32
CA SER A 24 -6.97 6.10 -5.86
C SER A 24 -5.53 6.15 -5.36
N TRP A 25 -5.30 6.78 -4.21
CA TRP A 25 -4.02 6.73 -3.51
C TRP A 25 -4.19 5.99 -2.18
N GLN A 26 -3.24 5.13 -1.86
CA GLN A 26 -3.17 4.43 -0.59
C GLN A 26 -1.86 4.74 0.13
N ARG A 27 -1.96 5.09 1.42
CA ARG A 27 -0.82 5.13 2.31
C ARG A 27 -0.33 3.71 2.58
N CYS A 28 0.95 3.46 2.34
CA CYS A 28 1.58 2.18 2.56
C CYS A 28 1.43 1.74 4.03
N ARG A 29 0.77 0.59 4.24
CA ARG A 29 0.54 0.01 5.57
C ARG A 29 1.85 -0.20 6.34
N VAL A 30 2.90 -0.70 5.68
CA VAL A 30 4.17 -1.01 6.36
C VAL A 30 4.84 0.26 6.89
N HIS A 31 4.87 1.33 6.08
CA HIS A 31 5.38 2.62 6.52
C HIS A 31 4.49 3.21 7.62
N PHE A 32 3.17 3.11 7.52
CA PHE A 32 2.27 3.52 8.59
C PHE A 32 2.56 2.79 9.91
N MET A 33 2.69 1.46 9.89
CA MET A 33 3.04 0.66 11.07
C MET A 33 4.39 1.05 11.68
N ARG A 34 5.40 1.37 10.85
CA ARG A 34 6.70 1.88 11.31
C ARG A 34 6.56 3.27 11.94
N ASN A 35 5.74 4.15 11.35
CA ASN A 35 5.51 5.48 11.88
C ASN A 35 4.83 5.42 13.26
N LEU A 36 3.91 4.47 13.47
CA LEU A 36 3.30 4.25 14.78
C LEU A 36 4.33 3.97 15.88
N HIS A 37 5.43 3.26 15.57
CA HIS A 37 6.48 2.96 16.54
C HIS A 37 7.20 4.22 17.01
N THR A 38 7.21 5.29 16.22
CA THR A 38 7.80 6.57 16.64
C THR A 38 6.93 7.34 17.64
N ALA A 39 5.66 6.97 17.78
CA ALA A 39 4.70 7.59 18.70
C ALA A 39 4.56 6.83 20.03
N VAL A 40 5.27 5.72 20.22
CA VAL A 40 5.14 4.86 21.41
C VAL A 40 6.51 4.43 21.91
N ALA A 41 6.64 4.27 23.23
CA ALA A 41 7.85 3.68 23.81
C ALA A 41 8.03 2.23 23.31
N ALA A 42 9.29 1.80 23.14
CA ALA A 42 9.62 0.47 22.60
C ALA A 42 8.92 -0.68 23.34
N LYS A 43 8.75 -0.57 24.66
CA LYS A 43 8.04 -1.56 25.49
C LYS A 43 6.57 -1.77 25.11
N HIS A 44 5.90 -0.74 24.56
CA HIS A 44 4.49 -0.79 24.17
C HIS A 44 4.28 -1.06 22.67
N ALA A 45 5.33 -0.90 21.86
CA ALA A 45 5.24 -1.08 20.41
C ALA A 45 4.69 -2.46 19.98
N PRO A 46 5.04 -3.59 20.63
CA PRO A 46 4.44 -4.89 20.29
C PRO A 46 2.92 -4.94 20.50
N ALA A 47 2.42 -4.43 21.63
CA ALA A 47 1.01 -4.44 21.96
C ALA A 47 0.19 -3.55 20.99
N VAL A 48 0.68 -2.34 20.72
CA VAL A 48 0.05 -1.41 19.75
C VAL A 48 0.06 -2.02 18.35
N THR A 49 1.16 -2.65 17.95
CA THR A 49 1.26 -3.35 16.66
C THR A 49 0.25 -4.50 16.57
N ALA A 50 0.10 -5.29 17.63
CA ALA A 50 -0.86 -6.39 17.66
C ALA A 50 -2.30 -5.87 17.53
N ALA A 51 -2.66 -4.82 18.28
CA ALA A 51 -3.97 -4.19 18.19
C ALA A 51 -4.27 -3.71 16.76
N VAL A 52 -3.38 -2.96 16.14
CA VAL A 52 -3.56 -2.45 14.76
C VAL A 52 -3.56 -3.59 13.71
N LYS A 53 -2.85 -4.69 13.96
CA LYS A 53 -2.88 -5.86 13.05
C LYS A 53 -4.26 -6.52 12.99
N THR A 54 -5.08 -6.44 14.04
CA THR A 54 -6.43 -7.04 14.06
C THR A 54 -7.35 -6.46 12.97
N ILE A 55 -7.18 -5.19 12.64
CA ILE A 55 -7.91 -4.49 11.55
C ILE A 55 -7.80 -5.27 10.24
N PHE A 56 -6.60 -5.76 9.94
CA PHE A 56 -6.27 -6.41 8.67
C PHE A 56 -6.54 -7.92 8.70
N ALA A 57 -7.16 -8.44 9.77
CA ALA A 57 -7.65 -9.82 9.82
C ALA A 57 -9.10 -9.94 9.31
N HIS A 58 -9.84 -8.84 9.27
CA HIS A 58 -11.20 -8.79 8.73
C HIS A 58 -11.22 -8.89 7.21
N THR A 59 -12.36 -9.34 6.69
CA THR A 59 -12.53 -9.64 5.26
C THR A 59 -13.72 -8.95 4.61
N ASP A 60 -14.34 -8.02 5.34
CA ASP A 60 -15.43 -7.17 4.92
C ASP A 60 -15.06 -5.69 5.13
N PRO A 61 -15.32 -4.78 4.17
CA PRO A 61 -14.97 -3.36 4.29
C PRO A 61 -15.55 -2.66 5.51
N ALA A 62 -16.80 -2.95 5.88
CA ALA A 62 -17.46 -2.32 7.02
C ALA A 62 -16.88 -2.84 8.33
N GLU A 63 -16.59 -4.13 8.43
CA GLU A 63 -15.89 -4.68 9.59
C GLU A 63 -14.47 -4.11 9.76
N VAL A 64 -13.72 -3.96 8.66
CA VAL A 64 -12.37 -3.35 8.68
C VAL A 64 -12.47 -1.90 9.20
N ALA A 65 -13.42 -1.12 8.69
CA ALA A 65 -13.62 0.26 9.12
C ALA A 65 -14.05 0.34 10.59
N ALA A 66 -14.96 -0.52 11.04
CA ALA A 66 -15.42 -0.55 12.42
C ALA A 66 -14.32 -1.02 13.38
N GLN A 67 -13.49 -1.99 12.97
CA GLN A 67 -12.35 -2.44 13.77
C GLN A 67 -11.28 -1.35 13.88
N TRP A 68 -11.08 -0.56 12.83
CA TRP A 68 -10.20 0.61 12.89
C TRP A 68 -10.64 1.59 13.98
N ASP A 69 -11.93 1.94 14.02
CA ASP A 69 -12.47 2.86 15.02
C ASP A 69 -12.33 2.29 16.43
N ARG A 70 -12.71 1.01 16.63
CA ARG A 70 -12.54 0.34 17.93
C ARG A 70 -11.09 0.33 18.42
N VAL A 71 -10.13 0.10 17.53
CA VAL A 71 -8.71 0.14 17.88
C VAL A 71 -8.27 1.56 18.23
N ALA A 72 -8.71 2.57 17.48
CA ALA A 72 -8.41 3.97 17.78
C ALA A 72 -8.96 4.38 19.15
N ASP A 73 -10.23 4.06 19.44
CA ASP A 73 -10.90 4.36 20.70
C ASP A 73 -10.24 3.64 21.88
N THR A 74 -9.87 2.36 21.71
CA THR A 74 -9.19 1.57 22.74
C THR A 74 -7.82 2.14 23.09
N LEU A 75 -7.09 2.66 22.09
CA LEU A 75 -5.75 3.21 22.29
C LEU A 75 -5.78 4.67 22.76
N ALA A 76 -6.87 5.41 22.56
CA ALA A 76 -6.94 6.84 22.86
C ALA A 76 -6.58 7.22 24.31
N PRO A 77 -7.02 6.51 25.36
CA PRO A 77 -6.69 6.88 26.75
C PRO A 77 -5.19 6.77 27.06
N SER A 78 -4.53 5.74 26.54
CA SER A 78 -3.14 5.42 26.87
C SER A 78 -2.14 5.95 25.85
N PHE A 79 -2.57 6.14 24.61
CA PHE A 79 -1.75 6.50 23.45
C PHE A 79 -2.47 7.51 22.55
N PRO A 80 -2.79 8.72 23.05
CA PRO A 80 -3.58 9.71 22.31
C PRO A 80 -2.94 10.11 20.96
N LYS A 81 -1.61 10.16 20.89
CA LYS A 81 -0.88 10.40 19.64
C LYS A 81 -1.11 9.29 18.60
N VAL A 82 -1.16 8.02 19.02
CA VAL A 82 -1.45 6.90 18.12
C VAL A 82 -2.90 6.96 17.63
N ALA A 83 -3.85 7.27 18.52
CA ALA A 83 -5.24 7.43 18.13
C ALA A 83 -5.44 8.55 17.11
N ALA A 84 -4.77 9.70 17.30
CA ALA A 84 -4.77 10.79 16.31
C ALA A 84 -4.20 10.34 14.95
N MET A 85 -3.05 9.64 14.95
CA MET A 85 -2.47 9.08 13.73
C MET A 85 -3.40 8.09 13.02
N LEU A 86 -4.15 7.26 13.77
CA LEU A 86 -5.16 6.36 13.22
C LEU A 86 -6.32 7.16 12.61
N GLY A 87 -6.81 8.20 13.28
CA GLY A 87 -7.88 9.06 12.77
C GLY A 87 -7.51 9.71 11.43
N GLU A 88 -6.33 10.33 11.35
CA GLU A 88 -5.84 10.99 10.14
C GLU A 88 -5.60 10.02 8.99
N ALA A 89 -5.14 8.80 9.28
CA ALA A 89 -4.72 7.85 8.27
C ALA A 89 -5.82 6.90 7.79
N LYS A 90 -7.02 6.91 8.41
CA LYS A 90 -8.07 5.89 8.18
C LYS A 90 -8.39 5.71 6.70
N THR A 91 -8.85 6.77 6.03
CA THR A 91 -9.24 6.71 4.61
C THR A 91 -8.06 6.33 3.73
N ASP A 92 -6.89 6.89 4.01
CA ASP A 92 -5.69 6.72 3.19
C ASP A 92 -5.11 5.29 3.33
N VAL A 93 -5.15 4.66 4.50
CA VAL A 93 -4.63 3.31 4.73
C VAL A 93 -5.64 2.24 4.31
N LEU A 94 -6.94 2.52 4.47
CA LEU A 94 -8.02 1.58 4.14
C LEU A 94 -8.47 1.62 2.68
N ALA A 95 -7.84 2.42 1.82
CA ALA A 95 -8.18 2.52 0.40
C ALA A 95 -8.21 1.17 -0.35
N PHE A 96 -7.49 0.14 0.13
CA PHE A 96 -7.53 -1.22 -0.43
C PHE A 96 -8.93 -1.87 -0.37
N THR A 97 -9.80 -1.45 0.55
CA THR A 97 -11.12 -2.10 0.72
C THR A 97 -12.07 -1.86 -0.45
N ALA A 98 -11.78 -0.86 -1.29
CA ALA A 98 -12.48 -0.59 -2.54
C ALA A 98 -12.08 -1.53 -3.69
N PHE A 99 -11.10 -2.41 -3.49
CA PHE A 99 -10.61 -3.38 -4.48
C PHE A 99 -11.15 -4.79 -4.17
N PRO A 100 -11.10 -5.73 -5.15
CA PRO A 100 -11.51 -7.10 -4.90
C PRO A 100 -10.79 -7.71 -3.69
N ARG A 101 -11.51 -8.48 -2.89
CA ARG A 101 -10.97 -9.10 -1.66
C ARG A 101 -9.70 -9.92 -1.92
N ALA A 102 -9.64 -10.61 -3.06
CA ALA A 102 -8.45 -11.38 -3.46
C ALA A 102 -7.17 -10.51 -3.58
N HIS A 103 -7.32 -9.19 -3.76
CA HIS A 103 -6.22 -8.25 -3.95
C HIS A 103 -5.76 -7.59 -2.65
N TRP A 104 -6.57 -7.58 -1.58
CA TRP A 104 -6.29 -6.81 -0.36
C TRP A 104 -4.90 -7.12 0.21
N GLN A 105 -4.59 -8.42 0.34
CA GLN A 105 -3.29 -8.84 0.87
C GLN A 105 -2.11 -8.47 -0.03
N LYS A 106 -2.36 -8.41 -1.34
CA LYS A 106 -1.39 -8.07 -2.36
C LYS A 106 -1.12 -6.57 -2.39
N ILE A 107 -2.15 -5.77 -2.13
CA ILE A 107 -2.11 -4.31 -2.05
C ILE A 107 -1.35 -3.84 -0.80
N TRP A 108 -1.73 -4.32 0.39
CA TRP A 108 -1.16 -3.78 1.63
C TRP A 108 0.21 -4.37 2.02
N SER A 109 0.75 -5.29 1.22
CA SER A 109 2.02 -5.97 1.46
C SER A 109 3.12 -5.36 0.61
N ASN A 110 4.29 -5.11 1.19
CA ASN A 110 5.48 -4.69 0.46
C ASN A 110 6.41 -5.88 0.13
N ASN A 111 6.02 -7.13 0.45
CA ASN A 111 6.92 -8.28 0.33
C ASN A 111 7.55 -8.45 -1.08
N PRO A 112 6.83 -8.26 -2.20
CA PRO A 112 7.45 -8.39 -3.53
C PRO A 112 8.57 -7.37 -3.78
N ILE A 113 8.34 -6.09 -3.45
CA ILE A 113 9.32 -5.04 -3.67
C ILE A 113 10.49 -5.15 -2.68
N GLU A 114 10.24 -5.54 -1.43
CA GLU A 114 11.32 -5.80 -0.46
C GLU A 114 12.19 -6.99 -0.87
N ARG A 115 11.59 -8.05 -1.44
CA ARG A 115 12.35 -9.18 -1.98
C ARG A 115 13.27 -8.75 -3.11
N LEU A 116 12.76 -7.94 -4.06
CA LEU A 116 13.55 -7.40 -5.16
C LEU A 116 14.67 -6.47 -4.66
N ASN A 117 14.35 -5.54 -3.75
CA ASN A 117 15.35 -4.64 -3.17
C ASN A 117 16.43 -5.39 -2.39
N LYS A 118 16.05 -6.44 -1.66
CA LYS A 118 17.00 -7.31 -0.95
C LYS A 118 17.93 -8.04 -1.93
N GLU A 119 17.41 -8.47 -3.08
CA GLU A 119 18.21 -9.09 -4.14
C GLU A 119 19.23 -8.10 -4.72
N ILE A 120 18.79 -6.89 -5.09
CA ILE A 120 19.67 -5.82 -5.57
C ILE A 120 20.76 -5.54 -4.55
N LYS A 121 20.38 -5.37 -3.27
CA LYS A 121 21.33 -5.14 -2.18
C LYS A 121 22.33 -6.28 -2.05
N ARG A 122 21.87 -7.53 -2.04
CA ARG A 122 22.75 -8.71 -1.91
C ARG A 122 23.81 -8.75 -3.02
N ARG A 123 23.46 -8.42 -4.27
CA ARG A 123 24.42 -8.39 -5.37
C ARG A 123 25.33 -7.17 -5.34
N ALA A 124 24.83 -6.03 -4.87
CA ALA A 124 25.63 -4.83 -4.67
C ALA A 124 26.67 -5.00 -3.55
N ASP A 125 26.30 -5.68 -2.46
CA ASP A 125 27.18 -5.92 -1.30
C ASP A 125 28.45 -6.72 -1.67
N VAL A 126 28.42 -7.53 -2.75
CA VAL A 126 29.61 -8.25 -3.27
C VAL A 126 30.62 -7.32 -3.95
N VAL A 127 30.15 -6.22 -4.55
CA VAL A 127 31.02 -5.25 -5.24
C VAL A 127 31.69 -4.30 -4.25
N GLU A 128 31.10 -4.12 -3.06
CA GLU A 128 31.48 -3.17 -2.00
C GLU A 128 31.46 -1.70 -2.44
N ILE A 129 32.34 -1.32 -3.38
CA ILE A 129 32.51 0.05 -3.88
C ILE A 129 32.38 0.06 -5.41
N PHE A 130 31.41 0.81 -5.92
CA PHE A 130 31.22 1.00 -7.34
C PHE A 130 32.11 2.15 -7.88
N PRO A 131 32.69 2.01 -9.08
CA PRO A 131 33.54 3.05 -9.67
C PRO A 131 32.76 4.30 -10.12
N ASN A 132 31.46 4.18 -10.36
CA ASN A 132 30.55 5.28 -10.68
C ASN A 132 29.08 4.84 -10.57
N PRO A 133 28.12 5.78 -10.53
CA PRO A 133 26.69 5.45 -10.46
C PRO A 133 26.19 4.59 -11.63
N ALA A 134 26.73 4.76 -12.83
CA ALA A 134 26.34 3.97 -13.99
C ALA A 134 26.70 2.49 -13.85
N ALA A 135 27.80 2.17 -13.16
CA ALA A 135 28.17 0.78 -12.84
C ALA A 135 27.15 0.11 -11.91
N PHE A 136 26.69 0.82 -10.87
CA PHE A 136 25.62 0.34 -10.01
C PHE A 136 24.31 0.16 -10.78
N LEU A 137 23.94 1.14 -11.61
CA LEU A 137 22.73 1.08 -12.41
C LEU A 137 22.72 -0.13 -13.34
N ARG A 138 23.85 -0.48 -13.97
CA ARG A 138 23.97 -1.69 -14.79
C ARG A 138 23.69 -2.96 -13.98
N LEU A 139 24.26 -3.10 -12.79
CA LEU A 139 24.02 -4.25 -11.91
C LEU A 139 22.56 -4.32 -11.46
N ALA A 140 22.00 -3.21 -10.96
CA ALA A 140 20.62 -3.16 -10.51
C ALA A 140 19.64 -3.47 -11.65
N THR A 141 19.89 -2.94 -12.84
CA THR A 141 19.07 -3.20 -14.03
C THR A 141 19.14 -4.67 -14.45
N ALA A 142 20.33 -5.29 -14.44
CA ALA A 142 20.47 -6.71 -14.73
C ALA A 142 19.64 -7.58 -13.76
N VAL A 143 19.66 -7.26 -12.46
CA VAL A 143 18.82 -7.93 -11.45
C VAL A 143 17.32 -7.77 -11.75
N VAL A 144 16.89 -6.58 -12.13
CA VAL A 144 15.48 -6.30 -12.45
C VAL A 144 15.05 -7.05 -13.72
N ILE A 145 15.91 -7.15 -14.73
CA ILE A 145 15.64 -7.93 -15.95
C ILE A 145 15.49 -9.42 -15.60
N GLU A 146 16.40 -9.99 -14.81
CA GLU A 146 16.29 -11.39 -14.39
C GLU A 146 15.00 -11.66 -13.60
N ALA A 147 14.63 -10.74 -12.68
CA ALA A 147 13.38 -10.85 -11.94
C ALA A 147 12.15 -10.73 -12.85
N HIS A 148 12.21 -9.87 -13.88
CA HIS A 148 11.16 -9.74 -14.88
C HIS A 148 10.97 -11.06 -15.64
N ASP A 149 12.05 -11.67 -16.11
CA ASP A 149 12.02 -12.94 -16.84
C ASP A 149 11.45 -14.07 -15.97
N GLU A 150 11.84 -14.14 -14.69
CA GLU A 150 11.26 -15.08 -13.72
C GLU A 150 9.74 -14.86 -13.58
N TRP A 151 9.28 -13.61 -13.49
CA TRP A 151 7.86 -13.28 -13.32
C TRP A 151 7.01 -13.56 -14.56
N GLN A 152 7.60 -13.62 -15.76
CA GLN A 152 6.88 -14.01 -16.98
C GLN A 152 6.50 -15.49 -16.98
N VAL A 153 7.34 -16.36 -16.39
CA VAL A 153 7.17 -17.83 -16.46
C VAL A 153 6.62 -18.45 -15.18
N THR A 154 6.70 -17.74 -14.05
CA THR A 154 6.18 -18.22 -12.77
C THR A 154 4.69 -17.92 -12.59
N ARG A 155 4.09 -18.45 -11.51
CA ARG A 155 2.68 -18.19 -11.18
C ARG A 155 2.42 -16.69 -11.07
N ARG A 156 1.43 -16.21 -11.83
CA ARG A 156 0.97 -14.81 -11.79
C ARG A 156 0.66 -14.36 -10.35
N TYR A 157 1.14 -13.18 -10.00
CA TYR A 157 0.94 -12.60 -8.68
C TYR A 157 -0.54 -12.31 -8.38
N LEU A 158 -1.27 -11.88 -9.42
CA LEU A 158 -2.73 -11.74 -9.48
C LEU A 158 -3.24 -12.70 -10.57
N SER A 159 -4.24 -13.54 -10.25
CA SER A 159 -4.82 -14.45 -11.22
C SER A 159 -5.71 -13.71 -12.21
N ASP A 160 -5.90 -14.25 -13.42
CA ASP A 160 -6.77 -13.64 -14.43
C ASP A 160 -8.21 -13.50 -13.92
N VAL A 161 -8.72 -14.52 -13.21
CA VAL A 161 -10.02 -14.47 -12.52
C VAL A 161 -10.11 -13.28 -11.56
N SER A 162 -9.08 -13.05 -10.73
CA SER A 162 -9.08 -11.91 -9.80
C SER A 162 -8.96 -10.56 -10.53
N MET A 163 -8.37 -10.55 -11.73
CA MET A 163 -8.29 -9.34 -12.55
C MET A 163 -9.62 -9.01 -13.22
N ASP A 164 -10.43 -10.02 -13.55
CA ASP A 164 -11.81 -9.82 -14.03
C ASP A 164 -12.69 -9.17 -12.96
N GLU A 165 -12.56 -9.59 -11.70
CA GLU A 165 -13.22 -8.93 -10.56
C GLU A 165 -12.84 -7.44 -10.48
N LEU A 166 -11.56 -7.12 -10.70
CA LEU A 166 -11.09 -5.73 -10.71
C LEU A 166 -11.66 -4.95 -11.90
N ARG A 167 -11.73 -5.55 -13.09
CA ARG A 167 -12.33 -4.91 -14.27
C ARG A 167 -13.79 -4.52 -14.03
N ALA A 168 -14.57 -5.40 -13.41
CA ALA A 168 -15.96 -5.11 -13.04
C ALA A 168 -16.08 -3.95 -12.04
N VAL A 169 -15.19 -3.89 -11.04
CA VAL A 169 -15.11 -2.76 -10.08
C VAL A 169 -14.79 -1.45 -10.80
N ILE A 170 -13.85 -1.48 -11.75
CA ILE A 170 -13.45 -0.31 -12.55
C ILE A 170 -14.60 0.18 -13.44
N GLU A 171 -15.30 -0.74 -14.12
CA GLU A 171 -16.46 -0.41 -14.94
C GLU A 171 -17.56 0.27 -14.13
N THR A 172 -17.87 -0.29 -12.95
CA THR A 172 -18.83 0.30 -12.01
C THR A 172 -18.41 1.71 -11.60
N LYS A 173 -17.13 1.91 -11.28
CA LYS A 173 -16.57 3.23 -10.94
C LYS A 173 -16.72 4.22 -12.08
N HIS A 174 -16.43 3.80 -13.31
CA HIS A 174 -16.54 4.67 -14.49
C HIS A 174 -18.00 5.04 -14.78
N ALA A 175 -18.93 4.09 -14.66
CA ALA A 175 -20.36 4.34 -14.82
C ALA A 175 -20.88 5.35 -13.79
N ALA A 176 -20.51 5.19 -12.53
CA ALA A 176 -20.88 6.14 -11.47
C ALA A 176 -20.33 7.56 -11.74
N ALA A 177 -19.07 7.67 -12.18
CA ALA A 177 -18.48 8.97 -12.52
C ALA A 177 -19.18 9.65 -13.71
N ALA A 178 -19.61 8.88 -14.72
CA ALA A 178 -20.35 9.39 -15.86
C ALA A 178 -21.73 9.93 -15.46
N LEU A 179 -22.44 9.23 -14.57
CA LEU A 179 -23.72 9.68 -14.01
C LEU A 179 -23.58 11.00 -13.25
N VAL A 180 -22.57 11.12 -12.38
CA VAL A 180 -22.31 12.37 -11.63
C VAL A 180 -22.05 13.54 -12.59
N LYS A 181 -21.29 13.30 -13.66
CA LYS A 181 -20.99 14.33 -14.67
C LYS A 181 -22.24 14.77 -15.44
N GLN A 182 -23.17 13.86 -15.73
CA GLN A 182 -24.44 14.22 -16.39
C GLN A 182 -25.32 15.11 -15.49
N HIS A 183 -25.41 14.80 -14.20
CA HIS A 183 -26.22 15.57 -13.24
C HIS A 183 -25.63 16.95 -12.88
N GLN A 184 -24.36 17.22 -13.20
CA GLN A 184 -23.72 18.52 -13.00
C GLN A 184 -23.86 19.46 -14.21
N ILE A 185 -24.37 18.96 -15.34
CA ILE A 185 -24.55 19.72 -16.59
C ILE A 185 -26.03 20.11 -16.80
N THR A 186 -26.92 19.65 -15.92
CA THR A 186 -28.36 19.97 -15.94
C THR A 186 -28.67 20.93 -14.79
#